data_AF-A0A5E4TYU8-F1
#
_entry.id   AF-A0A5E4TYU8-F1
#
_cell.length_a   1.000
_cell.length_b   1.000
_cell.length_c   1.000
_cell.angle_alpha   90.00
_cell.angle_beta   90.00
_cell.angle_gamma   90.00
#
_symmetry.space_group_name_H-M   'P 1'
#
loop_
_entity.id
_entity.type
_entity.pdbx_description
1 polymer ?
#
loop_
_entity_poly.entity_id
_entity_poly.type
_entity_poly.pdbx_seq_one_letter_code
_entity_poly.pdbx_strand_id
1 'polypeptide(L)'
;MALYGKFVVNNETLAPLVINGVGTYLAFSGDGAYRNRGGCTALASRGPIPAGKYWIVDRPAGGNLSRASQWMKDLSISALKRFVDHRE
;
A
#
# COMPACT_ATOMS: atom_id res chain seq x y z
N MET A 1 -4.14 16.70 14.82
CA MET A 1 -5.26 17.03 13.91
C MET A 1 -5.40 15.89 12.91
N ALA A 2 -6.61 15.43 12.62
CA ALA A 2 -6.80 14.49 11.50
C ALA A 2 -6.65 15.24 10.16
N LEU A 3 -5.89 14.66 9.23
CA LEU A 3 -5.77 15.18 7.87
C LEU A 3 -6.90 14.60 7.02
N TYR A 4 -7.46 15.42 6.13
CA TYR A 4 -8.47 15.00 5.18
C TYR A 4 -7.93 15.05 3.76
N GLY A 5 -8.40 14.13 2.92
CA GLY A 5 -7.94 14.05 1.54
C GLY A 5 -8.96 13.35 0.65
N LYS A 6 -8.67 13.35 -0.65
CA LYS A 6 -9.48 12.71 -1.68
C LYS A 6 -8.58 11.89 -2.61
N PHE A 7 -8.94 10.64 -2.80
CA PHE A 7 -8.38 9.79 -3.85
C PHE A 7 -9.37 9.72 -5.01
N VAL A 8 -8.90 9.98 -6.23
CA VAL A 8 -9.73 9.89 -7.44
C VAL A 8 -9.43 8.57 -8.16
N VAL A 9 -10.47 7.82 -8.50
CA VAL A 9 -10.37 6.58 -9.27
C VAL A 9 -10.83 6.89 -10.70
N ASN A 10 -9.87 7.08 -11.63
CA ASN A 10 -10.10 7.65 -12.97
C ASN A 10 -9.67 6.76 -14.16
N ASN A 11 -9.58 5.44 -13.96
CA ASN A 11 -9.13 4.45 -14.96
C ASN A 11 -7.68 4.62 -15.47
N GLU A 12 -6.89 5.55 -14.92
CA GLU A 12 -5.48 5.72 -15.27
C GLU A 12 -4.57 4.77 -14.49
N THR A 13 -3.35 4.55 -14.97
CA THR A 13 -2.36 3.71 -14.28
C THR A 13 -2.01 4.24 -12.89
N LEU A 14 -1.94 5.57 -12.75
CA LEU A 14 -1.74 6.29 -11.50
C LEU A 14 -2.80 7.38 -11.43
N ALA A 15 -3.34 7.59 -10.24
CA ALA A 15 -4.37 8.57 -9.99
C ALA A 15 -4.01 9.44 -8.78
N PRO A 16 -4.46 10.71 -8.75
CA PRO A 16 -4.08 11.65 -7.71
C PRO A 16 -4.75 11.33 -6.37
N LEU A 17 -3.92 11.19 -5.33
CA LEU A 17 -4.29 11.22 -3.92
C LEU A 17 -3.92 12.60 -3.36
N VAL A 18 -4.93 13.44 -3.14
CA VAL A 18 -4.76 14.78 -2.58
C VAL A 18 -4.97 14.71 -1.07
N ILE A 19 -3.97 15.12 -0.29
CA ILE A 19 -4.08 15.28 1.17
C ILE A 19 -3.99 16.78 1.48
N ASN A 20 -5.08 17.33 2.02
CA ASN A 20 -5.19 18.75 2.28
C ASN A 20 -4.13 19.19 3.30
N GLY A 21 -3.31 20.18 2.92
CA GLY A 21 -2.23 20.72 3.76
C GLY A 21 -0.92 19.92 3.73
N VAL A 22 -0.86 18.81 2.99
CA VAL A 22 0.38 18.01 2.84
C VAL A 22 0.85 17.98 1.38
N GLY A 23 -0.05 17.67 0.44
CA GLY A 23 0.31 17.63 -0.98
C GLY A 23 -0.53 16.66 -1.81
N THR A 24 -0.11 16.47 -3.05
CA THR A 24 -0.70 15.50 -3.98
C THR A 24 0.31 14.41 -4.32
N TYR A 25 -0.14 13.16 -4.24
CA TYR A 25 0.67 11.98 -4.49
C TYR A 25 0.05 11.15 -5.61
N LEU A 26 0.90 10.52 -6.42
CA LEU A 26 0.43 9.53 -7.38
C LEU A 26 0.25 8.20 -6.66
N ALA A 27 -0.97 7.65 -6.74
CA ALA A 27 -1.35 6.40 -6.09
C ALA A 27 -2.15 5.52 -7.05
N PHE A 28 -2.38 4.27 -6.68
CA PHE A 28 -3.25 3.36 -7.41
C PHE A 28 -4.00 2.44 -6.46
N SER A 29 -5.12 1.91 -6.92
CA SER A 29 -5.89 0.89 -6.22
C SER A 29 -6.40 -0.15 -7.20
N GLY A 30 -6.49 -1.41 -6.78
CA GLY A 30 -6.82 -2.53 -7.66
C GLY A 30 -5.61 -3.06 -8.45
N ASP A 31 -5.83 -4.18 -9.14
CA ASP A 31 -4.78 -4.98 -9.76
C ASP A 31 -4.98 -5.17 -11.27
N GLY A 32 -3.86 -5.24 -12.00
CA GLY A 32 -3.81 -5.44 -13.45
C GLY A 32 -4.78 -4.55 -14.22
N ALA A 33 -5.66 -5.18 -15.01
CA ALA A 33 -6.66 -4.50 -15.84
C ALA A 33 -7.78 -3.82 -15.04
N TYR A 34 -7.89 -4.06 -13.73
CA TYR A 34 -8.92 -3.48 -12.86
C TYR A 34 -8.39 -2.28 -12.06
N ARG A 35 -7.12 -1.93 -12.24
CA ARG A 35 -6.48 -0.79 -11.56
C ARG A 35 -7.22 0.51 -11.86
N ASN A 36 -7.54 1.23 -10.79
CA ASN A 36 -8.27 2.49 -10.79
C ASN A 36 -9.58 2.46 -11.60
N ARG A 37 -10.22 1.29 -11.78
CA ARG A 37 -11.50 1.18 -12.48
C ARG A 37 -12.70 1.19 -11.54
N GLY A 38 -13.36 2.33 -11.43
CA GLY A 38 -14.49 2.52 -10.49
C GLY A 38 -15.66 1.55 -10.73
N GLY A 39 -15.85 1.05 -11.95
CA GLY A 39 -16.86 0.03 -12.27
C GLY A 39 -16.52 -1.39 -11.82
N CYS A 40 -15.29 -1.63 -11.33
CA CYS A 40 -14.80 -2.96 -10.96
C CYS A 40 -14.64 -3.16 -9.44
N THR A 41 -15.22 -2.30 -8.62
CA THR A 41 -15.11 -2.34 -7.15
C THR A 41 -15.72 -3.60 -6.52
N ALA A 42 -16.68 -4.23 -7.20
CA ALA A 42 -17.30 -5.48 -6.75
C ALA A 42 -16.40 -6.73 -6.95
N LEU A 43 -15.28 -6.60 -7.66
CA LEU A 43 -14.39 -7.72 -7.92
C LEU A 43 -13.48 -7.98 -6.72
N ALA A 44 -13.73 -9.10 -6.02
CA ALA A 44 -12.93 -9.50 -4.87
C ALA A 44 -11.43 -9.61 -5.22
N SER A 45 -10.59 -9.09 -4.32
CA SER A 45 -9.11 -9.10 -4.38
C SER A 45 -8.45 -8.35 -5.54
N ARG A 46 -9.18 -7.99 -6.60
CA ARG A 46 -8.61 -7.32 -7.79
C ARG A 46 -9.20 -5.93 -8.05
N GLY A 47 -10.43 -5.68 -7.63
CA GLY A 47 -11.08 -4.39 -7.79
C GLY A 47 -10.39 -3.27 -7.01
N PRO A 48 -10.55 -2.01 -7.43
CA PRO A 48 -10.07 -0.88 -6.65
C PRO A 48 -10.94 -0.67 -5.40
N ILE A 49 -10.42 0.14 -4.49
CA ILE A 49 -11.12 0.55 -3.28
C ILE A 49 -12.49 1.16 -3.65
N PRO A 50 -13.59 0.72 -3.04
CA PRO A 50 -14.91 1.29 -3.29
C PRO A 50 -14.97 2.79 -2.96
N ALA A 51 -15.98 3.47 -3.50
CA ALA A 51 -16.26 4.85 -3.11
C ALA A 51 -16.72 4.88 -1.64
N GLY A 52 -16.09 5.72 -0.82
CA GLY A 52 -16.41 5.80 0.60
C GLY A 52 -15.48 6.72 1.38
N LYS A 53 -15.74 6.81 2.68
CA LYS A 53 -14.86 7.51 3.63
C LYS A 53 -13.98 6.49 4.33
N TYR A 54 -12.67 6.68 4.23
CA TYR A 54 -11.67 5.80 4.80
C TYR A 54 -10.80 6.56 5.79
N TRP A 55 -10.35 5.87 6.82
CA TRP A 55 -9.39 6.39 7.80
C TRP A 55 -8.01 5.85 7.47
N ILE A 56 -7.04 6.75 7.29
CA ILE A 56 -5.63 6.37 7.25
C ILE A 56 -5.18 6.29 8.71
N VAL A 57 -4.97 5.08 9.18
CA VAL A 57 -4.52 4.79 10.54
C VAL A 57 -3.08 4.34 10.53
N ASP A 58 -2.39 4.51 11.65
CA ASP A 58 -1.05 3.97 11.81
C ASP A 58 -1.07 2.45 11.65
N ARG A 59 -0.04 1.93 10.97
CA ARG A 59 0.15 0.49 10.84
C ARG A 59 0.29 -0.09 12.25
N PRO A 60 -0.57 -1.04 12.67
CA PRO A 60 -0.42 -1.67 13.96
C PRO A 60 0.94 -2.39 13.99
N ALA A 61 1.63 -2.33 15.13
CA ALA A 61 2.95 -2.95 15.31
C ALA A 61 2.95 -4.49 15.17
N GLY A 62 1.76 -5.10 15.08
CA GLY A 62 1.57 -6.55 15.12
C GLY A 62 1.73 -7.12 16.53
N GLY A 63 1.31 -8.38 16.71
CA GLY A 63 1.52 -9.10 17.96
C GLY A 63 2.97 -9.52 18.16
N ASN A 64 3.32 -9.96 19.37
CA ASN A 64 4.69 -10.39 19.69
C ASN A 64 5.17 -11.53 18.76
N LEU A 65 4.27 -12.43 18.36
CA LEU A 65 4.56 -13.53 17.44
C LEU A 65 4.87 -13.06 16.01
N SER A 66 4.14 -12.06 15.48
CA SER A 66 4.44 -11.51 14.15
C SER A 66 5.77 -10.78 14.13
N ARG A 67 6.11 -10.09 15.23
CA ARG A 67 7.41 -9.42 15.41
C ARG A 67 8.57 -10.43 15.46
N ALA A 68 8.41 -11.54 16.20
CA ALA A 68 9.40 -12.62 16.23
C ALA A 68 9.58 -13.30 14.86
N SER A 69 8.48 -13.55 14.14
CA SER A 69 8.53 -14.12 12.79
C SER A 69 9.21 -13.19 11.78
N GLN A 70 8.94 -11.87 11.84
CA GLN A 70 9.64 -10.88 11.02
C GLN A 70 11.13 -10.82 11.36
N TRP A 71 11.50 -10.84 12.65
CA TRP A 71 12.90 -10.88 13.06
C TRP A 71 13.64 -12.14 12.55
N MET A 72 13.01 -13.32 12.62
CA MET A 72 13.60 -14.53 12.04
C MET A 72 13.78 -14.44 10.53
N LYS A 73 12.79 -13.87 9.81
CA LYS A 73 12.89 -13.65 8.36
C LYS A 73 14.02 -12.67 8.03
N ASP A 74 14.12 -11.57 8.77
CA ASP A 74 15.17 -10.56 8.59
C ASP A 74 16.56 -11.13 8.89
N LEU A 75 16.69 -12.02 9.89
CA LEU A 75 17.94 -12.77 10.11
C LEU A 75 18.29 -13.69 8.94
N SER A 76 17.33 -14.44 8.41
CA SER A 76 17.58 -15.32 7.28
C SER A 76 17.98 -14.54 6.01
N ILE A 77 17.31 -13.42 5.74
CA ILE A 77 17.60 -12.55 4.59
C ILE A 77 18.93 -11.82 4.78
N SER A 78 19.24 -11.31 5.98
CA SER A 78 20.53 -10.64 6.25
C SER A 78 21.72 -11.59 6.20
N ALA A 79 21.55 -12.82 6.68
CA ALA A 79 22.54 -13.88 6.53
C ALA A 79 22.75 -14.22 5.05
N LEU A 80 21.68 -14.40 4.28
CA LEU A 80 21.75 -14.64 2.84
C LEU A 80 22.41 -13.47 2.08
N LYS A 81 22.09 -12.22 2.46
CA LYS A 81 22.69 -11.01 1.87
C LYS A 81 24.18 -10.87 2.18
N ARG A 82 24.65 -11.44 3.29
CA ARG A 82 26.09 -11.57 3.61
C ARG A 82 26.80 -12.63 2.75
N PHE A 83 26.06 -13.57 2.16
CA PHE A 83 26.62 -14.52 1.18
C PHE A 83 26.53 -14.02 -0.27
N VAL A 84 25.54 -13.16 -0.58
CA VAL A 84 25.41 -12.45 -1.86
C VAL A 84 26.08 -11.07 -1.70
N ASP A 85 27.40 -11.07 -1.55
CA ASP A 85 28.19 -9.84 -1.54
C ASP A 85 28.39 -9.38 -2.99
N HIS A 86 27.67 -8.33 -3.39
CA HIS A 86 27.98 -7.59 -4.62
C HIS A 86 29.20 -6.70 -4.34
N ARG A 87 30.40 -7.30 -4.34
CA ARG A 87 31.63 -6.52 -4.55
C ARG A 87 31.60 -5.93 -5.96
N GLU A 88 31.20 -4.67 -6.07
CA GLU A 88 31.68 -3.73 -7.08
C GLU A 88 32.50 -2.64 -6.40
#